data_AF-A0AAD4YA17-F1
#
_entry.id   AF-A0AAD4YA17-F1
#
_cell.length_a   1.000
_cell.length_b   1.000
_cell.length_c   1.000
_cell.angle_alpha   90.00
_cell.angle_beta   90.00
_cell.angle_gamma   90.00
#
_symmetry.space_group_name_H-M   'P 1'
#
loop_
_entity.id
_entity.type
_entity.pdbx_description
1 polymer ?
#
loop_
_entity_poly.entity_id
_entity_poly.type
_entity_poly.pdbx_seq_one_letter_code
_entity_poly.pdbx_strand_id
1 'polypeptide(L)'
;MASEAERTFQRFAVFGESSSSGTEMNNKNFSKLCKDCGIMDGKTVTSTDVDIVFSKVKAKNARTITFQQFQEAMKELGQKRFKGKSPDEALENIYKLMEGKDPATTGVTKATTVGGVSRLTDTSKYTGSHKERFDESGKGKGIAGREDVTDNSGYVSGYKGAGTYDKKGNN
;
A
#
# COMPACT_ATOMS: atom_id res chain seq x y z
N MET A 1 -2.65 -25.37 11.75
CA MET A 1 -3.43 -24.13 11.59
C MET A 1 -2.64 -23.02 12.27
N ALA A 2 -2.47 -21.87 11.63
CA ALA A 2 -1.83 -20.71 12.26
C ALA A 2 -2.67 -20.26 13.47
N SER A 3 -2.00 -19.93 14.58
CA SER A 3 -2.69 -19.38 15.76
C SER A 3 -3.33 -18.02 15.44
N GLU A 4 -4.38 -17.61 16.15
CA GLU A 4 -4.99 -16.28 15.93
C GLU A 4 -4.00 -15.13 16.16
N ALA A 5 -3.03 -15.33 17.06
CA ALA A 5 -1.92 -14.40 17.26
C ALA A 5 -1.03 -14.26 16.02
N GLU A 6 -0.75 -15.37 15.32
CA GLU A 6 0.02 -15.39 14.07
C GLU A 6 -0.75 -14.71 12.92
N ARG A 7 -2.06 -14.92 12.83
CA ARG A 7 -2.93 -14.23 11.87
C ARG A 7 -2.94 -12.73 12.10
N THR A 8 -3.05 -12.31 13.35
CA THR A 8 -2.99 -10.89 13.73
C THR A 8 -1.61 -10.32 13.40
N PHE A 9 -0.53 -11.04 13.72
CA PHE A 9 0.82 -10.63 13.33
C PHE A 9 0.94 -10.42 11.82
N GLN A 10 0.50 -11.38 11.00
CA GLN A 10 0.55 -11.28 9.54
C GLN A 10 -0.24 -10.07 9.02
N ARG A 11 -1.46 -9.84 9.54
CA ARG A 11 -2.31 -8.68 9.15
C ARG A 11 -1.62 -7.35 9.40
N PHE A 12 -0.98 -7.18 10.56
CA PHE A 12 -0.23 -5.97 10.88
C PHE A 12 1.13 -5.91 10.17
N ALA A 13 1.75 -7.05 9.86
CA ALA A 13 3.03 -7.12 9.15
C ALA A 13 2.92 -6.63 7.70
N VAL A 14 1.81 -6.92 7.01
CA VAL A 14 1.55 -6.44 5.64
C VAL A 14 0.94 -5.03 5.60
N PHE A 15 0.43 -4.54 6.73
CA PHE A 15 -0.30 -3.27 6.78
C PHE A 15 0.59 -2.09 6.36
N GLY A 16 0.20 -1.42 5.27
CA GLY A 16 0.92 -0.27 4.72
C GLY A 16 2.32 -0.60 4.18
N GLU A 17 2.64 -1.88 3.99
CA GLU A 17 3.90 -2.38 3.43
C GLU A 17 3.57 -3.29 2.24
N SER A 18 3.35 -2.69 1.07
CA SER A 18 2.97 -3.39 -0.17
C SER A 18 4.00 -4.41 -0.68
N SER A 19 5.22 -4.38 -0.15
CA SER A 19 6.30 -5.32 -0.47
C SER A 19 6.55 -6.37 0.62
N SER A 20 5.81 -6.32 1.74
CA SER A 20 5.98 -7.26 2.84
C SER A 20 5.30 -8.60 2.53
N SER A 21 6.04 -9.69 2.76
CA SER A 21 5.54 -11.07 2.71
C SER A 21 4.70 -11.45 3.94
N GLY A 22 4.54 -10.53 4.91
CA GLY A 22 3.83 -10.81 6.16
C GLY A 22 4.60 -11.70 7.15
N THR A 23 5.86 -12.04 6.83
CA THR A 23 6.73 -12.88 7.65
C THR A 23 7.49 -12.08 8.71
N GLU A 24 7.64 -10.77 8.50
CA GLU A 24 8.37 -9.87 9.38
C GLU A 24 7.59 -8.57 9.61
N MET A 25 7.80 -7.95 10.77
CA MET A 25 7.09 -6.74 11.18
C MET A 25 8.07 -5.63 11.56
N ASN A 26 7.86 -4.41 11.06
CA ASN A 26 8.65 -3.24 11.42
C ASN A 26 8.15 -2.60 12.74
N ASN A 27 8.95 -1.70 13.33
CA ASN A 27 8.61 -1.07 14.61
C ASN A 27 7.30 -0.25 14.55
N LYS A 28 7.06 0.44 13.44
CA LYS A 28 5.84 1.24 13.22
C LYS A 28 4.59 0.36 13.32
N ASN A 29 4.60 -0.78 12.65
CA ASN A 29 3.48 -1.72 12.63
C ASN A 29 3.35 -2.47 13.96
N PHE A 30 4.47 -2.78 14.62
CA PHE A 30 4.47 -3.37 15.96
C PHE A 30 3.86 -2.44 17.01
N SER A 31 4.28 -1.16 17.03
CA SER A 31 3.71 -0.13 17.89
C SER A 31 2.22 0.08 17.62
N LYS A 32 1.83 0.07 16.34
CA LYS A 32 0.42 0.12 15.93
C LYS A 32 -0.39 -1.07 16.45
N LEU A 33 0.14 -2.30 16.34
CA LEU A 33 -0.49 -3.50 16.89
C LEU A 33 -0.69 -3.35 18.40
N CYS A 34 0.35 -2.93 19.11
CA CYS A 34 0.27 -2.75 20.56
C CYS A 34 -0.77 -1.70 20.96
N LYS A 35 -0.98 -0.66 20.14
CA LYS A 35 -2.01 0.35 20.37
C LYS A 35 -3.41 -0.14 20.00
N ASP A 36 -3.61 -0.72 18.83
CA ASP A 36 -4.91 -1.12 18.29
C ASP A 36 -5.50 -2.34 19.03
N CYS A 37 -4.64 -3.27 19.46
CA CYS A 37 -5.01 -4.38 20.35
C CYS A 37 -5.16 -3.93 21.81
N GLY A 38 -4.86 -2.66 22.11
CA GLY A 38 -4.95 -2.10 23.45
C GLY A 38 -3.95 -2.73 24.42
N ILE A 39 -2.83 -3.28 23.94
CA ILE A 39 -1.68 -3.77 24.73
C ILE A 39 -1.03 -2.60 25.49
N MET A 40 -0.89 -1.46 24.82
CA MET A 40 -0.49 -0.20 25.43
C MET A 40 -1.66 0.36 26.25
N ASP A 41 -1.50 0.40 27.57
CA ASP A 41 -2.48 0.97 28.50
C ASP A 41 -2.19 2.44 28.86
N GLY A 42 -1.04 2.96 28.40
CA GLY A 42 -0.59 4.33 28.70
C GLY A 42 -0.16 4.55 30.16
N LYS A 43 -0.12 3.50 30.98
CA LYS A 43 0.23 3.55 32.40
C LYS A 43 1.41 2.65 32.72
N THR A 44 1.27 1.36 32.44
CA THR A 44 2.29 0.34 32.72
C THR A 44 3.11 0.00 31.47
N VAL A 45 2.45 0.04 30.30
CA VAL A 45 3.05 -0.17 28.98
C VAL A 45 2.84 1.09 28.16
N THR A 46 3.91 1.87 28.02
CA THR A 46 3.96 3.11 27.25
C THR A 46 4.57 2.89 25.87
N SER A 47 4.49 3.89 24.97
CA SER A 47 5.12 3.82 23.64
C SER A 47 6.62 3.56 23.75
N THR A 48 7.28 4.23 24.68
CA THR A 48 8.71 4.06 24.95
C THR A 48 9.03 2.62 25.36
N ASP A 49 8.17 2.00 26.18
CA ASP A 49 8.37 0.60 26.59
C ASP A 49 8.26 -0.36 25.41
N VAL A 50 7.30 -0.12 24.51
CA VAL A 50 7.13 -0.90 23.28
C VAL A 50 8.36 -0.76 22.38
N ASP A 51 8.87 0.46 22.19
CA ASP A 51 10.08 0.73 21.39
C ASP A 51 11.33 0.07 21.99
N ILE A 52 11.46 0.07 23.32
CA ILE A 52 12.55 -0.59 24.05
C ILE A 52 12.48 -2.11 23.83
N VAL A 53 11.30 -2.72 24.03
CA VAL A 53 11.13 -4.17 23.86
C VAL A 53 11.40 -4.58 22.42
N PHE A 54 10.87 -3.83 21.43
CA PHE A 54 11.15 -4.08 20.02
C PHE A 54 12.66 -4.06 19.74
N SER A 55 13.35 -3.05 20.28
CA SER A 55 14.80 -2.89 20.10
C SER A 55 15.63 -3.98 20.77
N LYS A 56 15.08 -4.58 21.84
CA LYS A 56 15.71 -5.67 22.59
C LYS A 56 15.56 -7.03 21.91
N VAL A 57 14.38 -7.35 21.36
CA VAL A 57 14.13 -8.65 20.72
C VAL A 57 14.64 -8.73 19.27
N LYS A 58 14.75 -7.58 18.59
CA LYS A 58 15.22 -7.55 17.20
C LYS A 58 16.72 -7.86 17.14
N ALA A 59 17.15 -8.48 16.04
CA ALA A 59 18.57 -8.69 15.80
C ALA A 59 19.33 -7.35 15.68
N LYS A 60 20.62 -7.36 16.00
CA LYS A 60 21.48 -6.17 15.89
C LYS A 60 21.42 -5.63 14.46
N ASN A 61 21.17 -4.33 14.31
CA ASN A 61 20.96 -3.61 13.04
C ASN A 61 19.71 -4.01 12.22
N ALA A 62 18.90 -4.96 12.68
CA ALA A 62 17.62 -5.26 12.02
C ALA A 62 16.60 -4.13 12.20
N ARG A 63 15.76 -3.95 11.19
CA ARG A 63 14.64 -2.99 11.17
C ARG A 63 13.28 -3.65 11.43
N THR A 64 13.26 -4.97 11.37
CA THR A 64 12.08 -5.83 11.47
C THR A 64 12.31 -6.93 12.51
N ILE A 65 11.21 -7.53 12.97
CA ILE A 65 11.20 -8.71 13.83
C ILE A 65 10.42 -9.85 13.19
N THR A 66 10.84 -11.08 13.45
CA THR A 66 10.11 -12.29 13.02
C THR A 66 9.00 -12.64 14.00
N PHE A 67 8.14 -13.60 13.65
CA PHE A 67 7.09 -14.07 14.57
C PHE A 67 7.64 -14.61 15.90
N GLN A 68 8.79 -15.30 15.89
CA GLN A 68 9.41 -15.79 17.12
C GLN A 68 9.83 -14.65 18.07
N GLN A 69 10.50 -13.62 17.53
CA GLN A 69 10.86 -12.42 18.29
C GLN A 69 9.64 -11.63 18.75
N PHE A 70 8.58 -11.62 17.95
CA PHE A 70 7.30 -11.05 18.33
C PHE A 70 6.70 -11.76 19.55
N GLN A 71 6.73 -13.09 19.61
CA GLN A 71 6.24 -13.84 20.78
C GLN A 71 7.04 -13.52 22.05
N GLU A 72 8.37 -13.39 21.94
CA GLU A 72 9.23 -12.94 23.05
C GLU A 72 8.86 -11.54 23.52
N ALA A 73 8.61 -10.61 22.59
CA ALA A 73 8.15 -9.27 22.90
C ALA A 73 6.80 -9.27 23.61
N MET A 74 5.84 -10.11 23.17
CA MET A 74 4.54 -10.25 23.82
C MET A 74 4.66 -10.79 25.24
N LYS A 75 5.59 -11.71 25.49
CA LYS A 75 5.88 -12.22 26.84
C LYS A 75 6.38 -11.11 27.76
N GLU A 76 7.32 -10.30 27.30
CA GLU A 76 7.88 -9.19 28.09
C GLU A 76 6.85 -8.08 28.35
N LEU A 77 6.07 -7.70 27.33
CA LEU A 77 4.97 -6.73 27.49
C LEU A 77 3.85 -7.26 28.38
N GLY A 78 3.52 -8.55 28.28
CA GLY A 78 2.54 -9.22 29.11
C GLY A 78 2.93 -9.18 30.59
N GLN A 79 4.18 -9.54 30.91
CA GLN A 79 4.70 -9.49 32.28
C GLN A 79 4.71 -8.07 32.85
N LYS A 80 5.01 -7.07 32.01
CA LYS A 80 5.01 -5.66 32.42
C LYS A 80 3.61 -5.13 32.70
N ARG A 81 2.63 -5.54 31.88
CA ARG A 81 1.24 -5.10 31.99
C ARG A 81 0.49 -5.80 33.11
N PHE A 82 0.57 -7.12 33.16
CA PHE A 82 -0.15 -7.96 34.09
C PHE A 82 0.75 -8.36 35.27
N LYS A 83 1.21 -7.37 36.03
CA LYS A 83 2.06 -7.59 37.21
C LYS A 83 1.34 -8.51 38.20
N GLY A 84 2.05 -9.55 38.66
CA GLY A 84 1.53 -10.52 39.63
C GLY A 84 0.85 -11.75 39.03
N LYS A 85 0.72 -11.84 37.70
CA LYS A 85 0.31 -13.06 37.00
C LYS A 85 1.49 -13.91 36.58
N SER A 86 1.27 -15.20 36.36
CA SER A 86 2.30 -16.07 35.78
C SER A 86 2.65 -15.61 34.35
N PRO A 87 3.87 -15.87 33.86
CA PRO A 87 4.28 -15.47 32.51
C PRO A 87 3.35 -16.02 31.42
N ASP A 88 2.85 -17.24 31.61
CA ASP A 88 1.98 -17.92 30.66
C ASP A 88 0.56 -17.33 30.68
N GLU A 89 0.00 -17.03 31.86
CA GLU A 89 -1.31 -16.39 31.97
C GLU A 89 -1.27 -14.95 31.42
N ALA A 90 -0.17 -14.22 31.66
CA ALA A 90 0.01 -12.88 31.12
C ALA A 90 0.05 -12.88 29.58
N LEU A 91 0.72 -13.86 28.99
CA LEU A 91 0.80 -14.04 27.53
C LEU A 91 -0.55 -14.45 26.92
N GLU A 92 -1.30 -15.34 27.58
CA GLU A 92 -2.66 -15.68 27.15
C GLU A 92 -3.59 -14.46 27.17
N ASN A 93 -3.50 -13.62 28.21
CA ASN A 93 -4.27 -12.38 28.28
C ASN A 93 -3.88 -11.39 27.16
N ILE A 94 -2.60 -11.32 26.78
CA ILE A 94 -2.17 -10.52 25.61
C ILE A 94 -2.80 -11.07 24.32
N TYR A 95 -2.76 -12.38 24.10
CA TYR A 95 -3.34 -12.97 22.89
C TYR A 95 -4.85 -12.78 22.80
N LYS A 96 -5.59 -12.89 23.92
CA LYS A 96 -7.02 -12.57 23.99
C LYS A 96 -7.33 -11.13 23.57
N LEU A 97 -6.44 -10.18 23.85
CA LEU A 97 -6.60 -8.79 23.42
C LEU A 97 -6.33 -8.60 21.92
N MET A 98 -5.56 -9.49 21.32
CA MET A 98 -5.24 -9.49 19.89
C MET A 98 -6.31 -10.18 19.04
N GLU A 99 -7.08 -11.11 19.61
CA GLU A 99 -8.14 -11.83 18.89
C GLU A 99 -9.17 -10.87 18.26
N GLY A 100 -9.44 -11.08 16.97
CA GLY A 100 -10.41 -10.29 16.21
C GLY A 100 -9.99 -8.84 15.96
N LYS A 101 -8.72 -8.48 16.17
CA LYS A 101 -8.20 -7.14 15.89
C LYS A 101 -7.58 -7.05 14.50
N ASP A 102 -7.93 -5.97 13.82
CA ASP A 102 -7.39 -5.60 12.53
C ASP A 102 -6.74 -4.21 12.60
N PRO A 103 -5.70 -3.95 11.80
CA PRO A 103 -5.06 -2.65 11.77
C PRO A 103 -6.07 -1.59 11.29
N ALA A 104 -6.50 -0.72 12.20
CA ALA A 104 -7.53 0.26 11.93
C ALA A 104 -6.90 1.57 11.42
N THR A 105 -7.35 2.08 10.27
CA THR A 105 -7.01 3.44 9.83
C THR A 105 -7.89 4.46 10.56
N THR A 106 -7.48 4.87 11.76
CA THR A 106 -8.14 5.96 12.49
C THR A 106 -7.85 7.30 11.79
N GLY A 107 -8.90 8.09 11.51
CA GLY A 107 -8.78 9.42 10.90
C GLY A 107 -8.75 9.47 9.37
N VAL A 108 -8.88 8.33 8.68
CA VAL A 108 -9.05 8.32 7.22
C VAL A 108 -10.53 8.53 6.90
N THR A 109 -10.85 9.58 6.15
CA THR A 109 -12.16 9.70 5.48
C THR A 109 -12.38 8.41 4.70
N LYS A 110 -13.40 7.61 5.08
CA LYS A 110 -13.82 6.46 4.27
C LYS A 110 -13.81 6.90 2.82
N ALA A 111 -13.13 6.16 1.95
CA ALA A 111 -13.17 6.46 0.53
C ALA A 111 -14.64 6.34 0.08
N THR A 112 -15.36 7.45 0.08
CA THR A 112 -16.62 7.53 -0.63
C THR A 112 -16.21 7.37 -2.08
N THR A 113 -16.61 6.26 -2.69
CA THR A 113 -16.76 6.15 -4.14
C THR A 113 -17.82 7.18 -4.52
N VAL A 114 -17.45 8.46 -4.52
CA VAL A 114 -18.34 9.53 -4.95
C VAL A 114 -18.62 9.20 -6.41
N GLY A 115 -19.86 8.88 -6.77
CA GLY A 115 -20.24 8.59 -8.17
C GLY A 115 -19.88 9.73 -9.13
N GLY A 116 -19.50 10.89 -8.61
CA GLY A 116 -18.91 12.01 -9.33
C GLY A 116 -17.49 11.79 -9.84
N VAL A 117 -16.67 10.89 -9.27
CA VAL A 117 -15.30 10.63 -9.77
C VAL A 117 -15.37 10.05 -11.18
N SER A 118 -16.25 9.06 -11.40
CA SER A 118 -16.50 8.51 -12.74
C SER A 118 -16.96 9.59 -13.72
N ARG A 119 -17.83 10.53 -13.29
CA ARG A 119 -18.25 11.66 -14.14
C ARG A 119 -17.11 12.66 -14.40
N LEU A 120 -16.22 12.87 -13.45
CA LEU A 120 -15.13 13.83 -13.52
C LEU A 120 -13.95 13.30 -14.34
N THR A 121 -13.77 11.98 -14.41
CA THR A 121 -12.70 11.31 -15.17
C THR A 121 -13.17 10.66 -16.47
N ASP A 122 -14.42 10.91 -16.88
CA ASP A 122 -14.98 10.41 -18.14
C ASP A 122 -14.51 11.26 -19.32
N THR A 123 -13.41 10.82 -19.94
CA THR A 123 -12.79 11.45 -21.10
C THR A 123 -13.70 11.47 -22.34
N SER A 124 -14.71 10.60 -22.41
CA SER A 124 -15.67 10.59 -23.53
C SER A 124 -16.53 11.84 -23.60
N LYS A 125 -16.67 12.55 -22.46
CA LYS A 125 -17.42 13.80 -22.35
C LYS A 125 -16.58 15.04 -22.62
N TYR A 126 -15.28 14.89 -22.86
CA TYR A 126 -14.44 16.03 -23.23
C TYR A 126 -14.75 16.47 -24.65
N THR A 127 -14.87 17.78 -24.85
CA THR A 127 -15.19 18.40 -26.14
C THR A 127 -14.03 19.29 -26.63
N GLY A 128 -14.02 19.60 -27.94
CA GLY A 128 -13.01 20.46 -28.54
C GLY A 128 -11.59 19.87 -28.42
N SER A 129 -10.59 20.73 -28.24
CA SER A 129 -9.18 20.34 -28.17
C SER A 129 -8.84 19.38 -27.02
N HIS A 130 -9.68 19.30 -25.98
CA HIS A 130 -9.49 18.34 -24.91
C HIS A 130 -9.82 16.90 -25.33
N LYS A 131 -10.72 16.71 -26.31
CA LYS A 131 -11.05 15.38 -26.84
C LYS A 131 -9.86 14.78 -27.59
N GLU A 132 -9.17 15.58 -28.40
CA GLU A 132 -8.02 15.15 -29.20
C GLU A 132 -6.83 14.68 -28.36
N ARG A 133 -6.78 15.06 -27.07
CA ARG A 133 -5.72 14.66 -26.15
C ARG A 133 -5.83 13.22 -25.68
N PHE A 134 -6.96 12.55 -25.87
CA PHE A 134 -7.21 11.19 -25.39
C PHE A 134 -7.65 10.25 -26.52
N ASP A 135 -7.37 8.96 -26.37
CA ASP A 135 -7.88 7.91 -27.24
C ASP A 135 -9.26 7.41 -26.76
N GLU A 136 -9.87 6.50 -27.52
CA GLU A 136 -11.20 5.94 -27.22
C GLU A 136 -11.23 5.15 -25.91
N SER A 137 -10.07 4.69 -25.43
CA SER A 137 -9.91 4.04 -24.13
C SER A 137 -9.73 5.04 -22.97
N GLY A 138 -9.65 6.33 -23.27
CA GLY A 138 -9.43 7.40 -22.32
C GLY A 138 -7.97 7.62 -21.92
N LYS A 139 -7.02 6.99 -22.62
CA LYS A 139 -5.59 7.16 -22.39
C LYS A 139 -5.07 8.36 -23.18
N GLY A 140 -4.19 9.14 -22.57
CA GLY A 140 -3.63 10.33 -23.22
C GLY A 140 -2.77 9.97 -24.44
N LYS A 141 -3.01 10.62 -25.58
CA LYS A 141 -2.26 10.44 -26.84
C LYS A 141 -0.89 11.13 -26.85
N GLY A 142 -0.53 11.84 -25.78
CA GLY A 142 0.76 12.54 -25.69
C GLY A 142 0.87 13.70 -26.69
N ILE A 143 2.00 13.81 -27.39
CA ILE A 143 2.29 14.90 -28.34
C ILE A 143 1.32 14.88 -29.53
N ALA A 144 0.92 13.70 -29.99
CA ALA A 144 -0.01 13.52 -31.12
C ALA A 144 -1.42 14.06 -30.85
N GLY A 145 -1.79 14.24 -29.57
CA GLY A 145 -3.06 14.85 -29.18
C GLY A 145 -2.95 16.34 -28.82
N ARG A 146 -1.76 16.94 -28.95
CA ARG A 146 -1.47 18.34 -28.59
C ARG A 146 -1.03 19.18 -29.78
N GLU A 147 -0.40 18.58 -30.78
CA GLU A 147 0.10 19.24 -31.97
C GLU A 147 -0.50 18.63 -33.23
N ASP A 148 -0.86 19.47 -34.20
CA ASP A 148 -1.26 19.07 -35.54
C ASP A 148 0.02 18.70 -36.31
N VAL A 149 0.25 17.40 -36.49
CA VAL A 149 1.44 16.92 -37.20
C VAL A 149 1.24 17.18 -38.69
N THR A 150 1.68 18.35 -39.16
CA THR A 150 1.72 18.66 -40.59
C THR A 150 2.64 17.70 -41.32
N ASP A 151 2.15 17.15 -42.43
CA ASP A 151 2.91 16.26 -43.31
C ASP A 151 4.11 17.00 -43.91
N ASN A 152 5.31 16.66 -43.44
CA ASN A 152 6.58 17.20 -43.94
C ASN A 152 7.17 16.30 -45.04
N SER A 153 6.32 15.65 -45.86
CA SER A 153 6.76 14.78 -46.96
C SER A 153 7.55 15.52 -48.06
N GLY A 154 7.69 16.85 -47.94
CA GLY A 154 8.49 17.68 -48.86
C GLY A 154 7.86 17.84 -50.24
N TYR A 155 6.65 17.32 -50.45
CA TYR A 155 5.97 17.41 -51.74
C TYR A 155 5.45 18.84 -51.98
N VAL A 156 5.97 19.45 -53.03
CA VAL A 156 5.66 20.83 -53.40
C VAL A 156 4.20 20.92 -53.86
N SER A 157 3.48 21.92 -53.33
CA SER A 157 2.11 22.26 -53.73
C SER A 157 2.02 22.41 -55.26
N GLY A 158 1.39 21.44 -55.93
CA GLY A 158 1.24 21.41 -57.39
C GLY A 158 1.73 20.12 -58.06
N TYR A 159 2.46 19.25 -57.37
CA TYR A 159 2.93 17.99 -57.96
C TYR A 159 1.83 16.92 -57.97
N LYS A 160 1.34 16.57 -59.17
CA LYS A 160 0.23 15.61 -59.37
C LYS A 160 0.66 14.13 -59.41
N GLY A 161 1.94 13.83 -59.25
CA GLY A 161 2.51 12.47 -59.36
C GLY A 161 2.82 11.78 -58.03
N ALA A 162 2.19 12.19 -56.93
CA ALA A 162 2.40 11.55 -55.63
C ALA A 162 1.90 10.08 -55.70
N GLY A 163 2.76 9.12 -55.38
CA GLY A 163 2.41 7.69 -55.33
C GLY A 163 2.37 6.95 -56.68
N THR A 164 2.89 7.51 -57.77
CA THR A 164 2.86 6.86 -59.11
C THR A 164 4.17 6.22 -59.58
N TYR A 165 5.25 6.29 -58.78
CA TYR A 165 6.59 5.86 -59.21
C TYR A 165 6.76 4.32 -59.30
N ASP A 166 6.07 3.53 -58.48
CA ASP A 166 6.22 2.06 -58.44
C ASP A 166 5.44 1.29 -59.52
N LYS A 167 4.81 1.96 -60.49
CA LYS A 167 3.97 1.31 -61.52
C LYS A 167 4.71 0.93 -62.81
N LYS A 168 6.04 0.91 -62.82
CA LYS A 168 6.80 0.53 -64.03
C LYS A 168 7.87 -0.52 -63.72
N GLY A 169 7.48 -1.79 -63.89
CA GLY A 169 8.42 -2.90 -63.93
C GLY A 169 7.83 -4.22 -63.44
N ASN A 170 6.90 -4.80 -64.20
CA ASN A 170 6.76 -6.25 -64.27
C ASN A 170 6.14 -6.58 -65.64
N ASN A 171 7.01 -6.91 -66.58
CA ASN A 171 6.68 -7.67 -67.77
C ASN A 171 7.80 -8.68 -68.00
#